data_AF-A0A7W1CDA0-F1
#
_entry.id   AF-A0A7W1CDA0-F1
#
_cell.length_a   1.000
_cell.length_b   1.000
_cell.length_c   1.000
_cell.angle_alpha   90.00
_cell.angle_beta   90.00
_cell.angle_gamma   90.00
#
_symmetry.space_group_name_H-M   'P 1'
#
loop_
_entity.id
_entity.type
_entity.pdbx_description
1 polymer ?
#
loop_
_entity_poly.entity_id
_entity_poly.type
_entity_poly.pdbx_seq_one_letter_code
_entity_poly.pdbx_strand_id
1 'polypeptide(L)'
;MLFLVIEHFKNQDAEAIYRRFQEQGRMMPEGLRYIESWVEANFKRCFQLMECDDPLLFQQWIIEWRDLIEFEIVPVVPSPKTKEAITSIL
;
A
#
# COMPACT_ATOMS: atom_id res chain seq x y z
N MET A 1 0.83 -12.94 2.10
CA MET A 1 0.61 -12.22 3.39
C MET A 1 -0.13 -10.90 3.15
N LEU A 2 -0.83 -10.33 4.13
CA LEU A 2 -1.50 -9.03 3.97
C LEU A 2 -0.66 -7.87 4.51
N PHE A 3 -0.72 -6.75 3.81
CA PHE A 3 -0.05 -5.51 4.18
C PHE A 3 -1.00 -4.33 4.02
N LEU A 4 -1.02 -3.45 5.02
CA LEU A 4 -1.53 -2.10 4.87
C LEU A 4 -0.38 -1.23 4.37
N VAL A 5 -0.57 -0.61 3.21
CA VAL A 5 0.34 0.40 2.67
C VAL A 5 -0.29 1.77 2.87
N ILE A 6 0.48 2.70 3.44
CA ILE A 6 0.11 4.10 3.54
C ILE A 6 1.06 4.88 2.65
N GLU A 7 0.50 5.47 1.60
CA GLU A 7 1.20 6.33 0.66
C GLU A 7 1.00 7.78 1.10
N HIS A 8 2.09 8.48 1.41
CA HIS A 8 2.11 9.91 1.69
C HIS A 8 2.53 10.67 0.42
N PHE A 9 1.65 11.50 -0.11
CA PHE A 9 1.91 12.21 -1.36
C PHE A 9 2.84 13.39 -1.10
N LYS A 10 4.03 13.35 -1.69
CA LYS A 10 5.02 14.41 -1.54
C LYS A 10 4.50 15.70 -2.14
N ASN A 11 4.81 16.81 -1.47
CA ASN A 11 4.38 18.15 -1.86
C ASN A 11 2.86 18.34 -2.02
N GLN A 12 2.04 17.39 -1.55
CA GLN A 12 0.58 17.37 -1.77
C GLN A 12 0.20 17.36 -3.27
N ASP A 13 1.06 16.76 -4.11
CA ASP A 13 0.87 16.71 -5.56
C ASP A 13 0.23 15.38 -6.00
N ALA A 14 -1.06 15.23 -5.67
CA ALA A 14 -1.83 14.06 -6.10
C ALA A 14 -1.96 14.01 -7.64
N GLU A 15 -1.98 15.16 -8.32
CA GLU A 15 -2.13 15.23 -9.77
C GLU A 15 -0.97 14.57 -10.51
N ALA A 16 0.28 14.79 -10.06
CA ALA A 16 1.45 14.13 -10.62
C ALA A 16 1.37 12.60 -10.49
N ILE A 17 0.87 12.11 -9.36
CA ILE A 17 0.67 10.68 -9.11
C ILE A 17 -0.38 10.11 -10.07
N TYR A 18 -1.55 10.74 -10.16
CA TYR A 18 -2.63 10.28 -11.06
C TYR A 18 -2.22 10.34 -12.54
N ARG A 19 -1.42 11.34 -12.94
CA ARG A 19 -0.89 11.42 -14.32
C ARG A 19 0.02 10.24 -14.63
N ARG A 20 1.01 9.96 -13.77
CA ARG A 20 1.90 8.80 -13.95
C ARG A 20 1.10 7.49 -13.93
N PHE A 21 0.11 7.39 -13.05
CA PHE A 21 -0.75 6.23 -12.98
C PHE A 21 -1.55 6.01 -14.27
N GLN A 22 -2.08 7.06 -14.89
CA GLN A 22 -2.78 6.94 -16.18
C GLN A 22 -1.85 6.47 -17.30
N GLU A 23 -0.58 6.91 -17.28
CA GLU A 23 0.40 6.59 -18.32
C GLU A 23 1.06 5.21 -18.13
N GLN A 24 1.36 4.82 -16.89
CA GLN A 24 2.23 3.67 -16.58
C GLN A 24 1.53 2.61 -15.71
N GLY A 25 0.26 2.85 -15.35
CA GLY A 25 -0.48 2.00 -14.42
C GLY A 25 0.11 2.02 -13.02
N ARG A 26 -0.03 0.91 -12.30
CA ARG A 26 0.48 0.79 -10.92
C ARG A 26 1.99 0.63 -10.82
N MET A 27 2.63 0.19 -11.91
CA MET A 27 4.05 -0.20 -11.92
C MET A 27 4.40 -1.24 -10.84
N MET A 28 3.42 -2.06 -10.41
CA MET A 28 3.65 -3.13 -9.45
C MET A 28 4.30 -4.33 -10.16
N PRO A 29 5.37 -4.92 -9.58
CA PRO A 29 5.93 -6.16 -10.10
C PRO A 29 4.96 -7.33 -9.93
N GLU A 30 5.17 -8.38 -10.72
CA GLU A 30 4.42 -9.62 -10.60
C GLU A 30 4.55 -10.20 -9.18
N GLY A 31 3.44 -10.66 -8.60
CA GLY A 31 3.39 -11.18 -7.23
C GLY A 31 3.03 -10.13 -6.16
N LEU A 32 3.10 -8.83 -6.48
CA LEU A 32 2.57 -7.77 -5.61
C LEU A 32 1.12 -7.47 -6.01
N ARG A 33 0.16 -7.90 -5.18
CA ARG A 33 -1.26 -7.87 -5.52
C ARG A 33 -2.00 -6.76 -4.77
N TYR A 34 -2.76 -5.99 -5.51
CA TYR A 34 -3.70 -5.01 -4.98
C TYR A 34 -5.02 -5.68 -4.58
N ILE A 35 -5.57 -5.32 -3.41
CA ILE A 35 -6.91 -5.74 -2.98
C ILE A 35 -7.88 -4.56 -3.07
N GLU A 36 -7.62 -3.49 -2.32
CA GLU A 36 -8.47 -2.30 -2.28
C GLU A 36 -7.68 -1.06 -1.81
N SER A 37 -8.26 0.12 -2.01
CA SER A 37 -7.66 1.38 -1.57
C SER A 37 -8.67 2.47 -1.28
N TRP A 38 -8.26 3.42 -0.45
CA TRP A 38 -9.02 4.60 -0.07
C TRP A 38 -8.10 5.80 -0.07
N VAL A 39 -8.54 6.89 -0.70
CA VAL A 39 -7.80 8.15 -0.72
C VAL A 39 -8.38 9.07 0.36
N GLU A 40 -7.51 9.70 1.13
CA GLU A 40 -7.90 10.69 2.13
C GLU A 40 -8.64 11.85 1.45
N ALA A 41 -9.72 12.35 2.07
CA ALA A 41 -10.59 13.36 1.47
C ALA A 41 -9.88 14.67 1.05
N ASN A 42 -8.71 14.94 1.63
CA ASN A 42 -7.87 16.10 1.31
C ASN A 42 -6.77 15.80 0.28
N PHE A 43 -6.78 14.61 -0.32
CA PHE A 43 -5.82 14.14 -1.32
C PHE A 43 -4.35 14.16 -0.86
N LYS A 44 -4.07 14.01 0.44
CA LYS A 44 -2.68 13.98 0.94
C LYS A 44 -2.11 12.58 1.06
N ARG A 45 -2.98 11.57 1.19
CA ARG A 45 -2.59 10.19 1.45
C ARG A 45 -3.53 9.20 0.78
N CYS A 46 -3.01 8.01 0.53
CA CYS A 46 -3.76 6.84 0.10
C CYS A 46 -3.46 5.67 1.04
N PHE A 47 -4.50 4.92 1.39
CA PHE A 47 -4.44 3.71 2.19
C PHE A 47 -4.76 2.55 1.29
N GLN A 48 -3.95 1.49 1.29
CA GLN A 48 -4.13 0.35 0.41
C GLN A 48 -3.99 -0.94 1.20
N LEU A 49 -4.88 -1.88 0.95
CA LEU A 49 -4.71 -3.26 1.37
C LEU A 49 -4.07 -4.04 0.20
N MET A 50 -2.95 -4.68 0.48
CA MET A 50 -2.16 -5.41 -0.51
C MET A 50 -1.86 -6.83 -0.02
N GLU A 51 -1.70 -7.74 -0.97
CA GLU A 51 -1.28 -9.12 -0.74
C GLU A 51 0.09 -9.35 -1.40
N CYS A 52 1.02 -9.90 -0.63
CA CYS A 52 2.38 -10.17 -1.08
C CYS A 52 3.00 -11.30 -0.25
N ASP A 53 3.78 -12.18 -0.89
CA ASP A 53 4.53 -13.23 -0.19
C ASP A 53 6.05 -12.97 -0.15
N ASP A 54 6.54 -11.97 -0.89
CA ASP A 54 7.95 -11.57 -0.94
C ASP A 54 8.10 -10.04 -0.74
N PRO A 55 8.59 -9.56 0.42
CA PRO A 55 8.74 -8.14 0.70
C PRO A 55 9.72 -7.40 -0.24
N LEU A 56 10.58 -8.10 -0.99
CA LEU A 56 11.43 -7.49 -2.01
C LEU A 56 10.60 -6.79 -3.10
N LEU A 57 9.42 -7.31 -3.42
CA LEU A 57 8.53 -6.74 -4.43
C LEU A 57 8.03 -5.34 -4.06
N PHE A 58 7.86 -5.06 -2.77
CA PHE A 58 7.59 -3.70 -2.32
C PHE A 58 8.76 -2.75 -2.56
N GLN A 59 9.99 -3.20 -2.33
CA GLN A 59 11.18 -2.35 -2.55
C GLN A 59 11.32 -1.98 -4.03
N GLN A 60 11.07 -2.94 -4.93
CA GLN A 60 11.03 -2.70 -6.37
C GLN A 60 9.95 -1.68 -6.73
N TRP A 61 8.73 -1.86 -6.22
CA TRP A 61 7.64 -0.93 -6.48
C TRP A 61 7.90 0.48 -5.91
N ILE A 62 8.49 0.58 -4.72
CA ILE A 62 8.87 1.86 -4.10
C ILE A 62 9.84 2.63 -5.01
N ILE A 63 10.80 1.96 -5.66
CA ILE A 63 11.78 2.64 -6.53
C ILE A 63 11.09 3.42 -7.66
N GLU A 64 10.00 2.89 -8.21
CA GLU A 64 9.23 3.50 -9.30
C GLU A 64 8.43 4.75 -8.87
N TRP A 65 8.14 4.89 -7.57
CA TRP A 65 7.25 5.92 -7.03
C TRP A 65 7.89 6.85 -5.99
N ARG A 66 9.10 6.53 -5.48
CA ARG A 66 9.74 7.22 -4.35
C ARG A 66 9.99 8.71 -4.58
N ASP A 67 9.96 9.21 -5.81
CA ASP A 67 10.07 10.63 -6.10
C ASP A 67 8.77 11.39 -5.79
N LEU A 68 7.62 10.73 -5.88
CA LEU A 68 6.28 11.32 -5.64
C LEU A 68 5.62 10.85 -4.34
N ILE A 69 6.00 9.68 -3.83
CA ILE A 69 5.32 9.03 -2.69
C ILE A 69 6.37 8.65 -1.63
N GLU A 70 6.03 8.87 -0.37
CA GLU A 70 6.67 8.25 0.78
C GLU A 70 5.79 7.10 1.29
N PHE A 71 6.40 5.94 1.55
CA PHE A 71 5.66 4.70 1.82
C PHE A 71 5.86 4.25 3.28
N GLU A 72 4.75 3.90 3.93
CA GLU A 72 4.73 3.07 5.14
C GLU A 72 4.11 1.71 4.78
N ILE A 73 4.78 0.63 5.14
CA ILE A 73 4.32 -0.74 4.84
C ILE A 73 4.20 -1.52 6.15
N VAL A 74 2.96 -1.86 6.52
CA VAL A 74 2.64 -2.49 7.79
C VAL A 74 2.07 -3.89 7.53
N PRO A 75 2.70 -4.98 7.99
CA PRO A 75 2.09 -6.30 7.92
C PRO A 75 0.84 -6.34 8.82
N VAL A 76 -0.26 -6.88 8.30
CA VAL A 76 -1.54 -6.93 9.01
C VAL A 76 -2.16 -8.33 8.96
N VAL A 77 -3.03 -8.61 9.93
CA VAL A 77 -3.78 -9.87 10.03
C VAL A 77 -5.28 -9.54 10.10
N PRO A 78 -6.15 -10.29 9.39
CA PRO A 78 -7.59 -10.08 9.50
C PRO A 78 -8.06 -10.20 10.95
N SER A 79 -8.89 -9.26 11.39
CA SER A 79 -9.41 -9.21 12.77
C SER A 79 -10.00 -10.54 13.27
N PRO A 80 -10.73 -11.35 12.46
CA PRO A 80 -11.19 -12.67 12.89
C PRO A 80 -10.07 -13.62 13.32
N LYS A 81 -8.95 -13.66 12.59
CA LYS A 81 -7.79 -14.51 12.94
C LYS A 81 -7.10 -14.02 14.21
N THR A 82 -6.95 -12.71 14.37
CA THR A 82 -6.41 -12.13 15.60
C THR A 82 -7.30 -12.43 16.81
N LYS A 83 -8.62 -12.40 16.64
CA LYS A 83 -9.59 -12.79 17.69
C LYS A 83 -9.39 -14.24 18.11
N GLU A 84 -9.23 -15.16 17.18
CA GLU A 84 -8.96 -16.58 17.47
C GLU A 84 -7.67 -16.75 18.29
N ALA A 85 -6.58 -16.08 17.89
CA ALA A 85 -5.30 -16.14 18.59
C ALA A 85 -5.39 -15.61 20.03
N ILE A 86 -6.02 -14.45 20.23
CA ILE A 86 -6.15 -13.81 21.54
C ILE A 86 -7.10 -14.58 22.46
N THR A 87 -8.11 -15.27 21.93
CA THR A 87 -9.05 -16.07 22.75
C THR A 87 -8.33 -17.15 23.57
N SER A 88 -7.15 -17.61 23.13
CA SER A 88 -6.35 -18.60 23.90
C SER A 88 -5.73 -18.05 25.19
N ILE A 89 -5.68 -16.73 25.36
CA ILE A 89 -5.07 -16.04 26.51
C ILE A 89 -6.04 -15.11 27.26
N LEU A 90 -7.33 -15.09 26.86
CA LEU A 90 -8.41 -14.43 27.60
C LEU A 90 -9.05 -15.43 28.57
#